data_AF-A0A8H4V346-F1
#
_entry.id   AF-A0A8H4V346-F1
#
_cell.length_a   1.000
_cell.length_b   1.000
_cell.length_c   1.000
_cell.angle_alpha   90.00
_cell.angle_beta   90.00
_cell.angle_gamma   90.00
#
_symmetry.space_group_name_H-M   'P 1'
#
loop_
_entity.id
_entity.type
_entity.pdbx_description
1 polymer ?
#
loop_
_entity_poly.entity_id
_entity_poly.type
_entity_poly.pdbx_seq_one_letter_code
_entity_poly.pdbx_strand_id
1 'polypeptide(L)'
;MLMVEKQWILVQQKTFTKWLNNKLKVRNLAISDLTQDLSDGVNLIHLLEILGDESLGRYASKPKLRVQKFENVNKGLDFIKLRGIHMTN
;
A
#
# COMPACT_ATOMS: atom_id res chain seq x y z
N MET A 1 12.14 -24.87 -16.95
CA MET A 1 12.04 -25.24 -15.51
C MET A 1 11.92 -24.03 -14.57
N LEU A 2 12.48 -22.84 -14.88
CA LEU A 2 12.29 -21.59 -14.11
C LEU A 2 10.96 -20.82 -14.35
N MET A 3 10.12 -21.26 -15.29
CA MET A 3 8.93 -20.50 -15.73
C MET A 3 7.65 -20.81 -14.96
N VAL A 4 7.53 -21.97 -14.32
CA VAL A 4 6.30 -22.39 -13.62
C VAL A 4 6.24 -21.79 -12.19
N GLU A 5 7.38 -21.64 -11.52
CA GLU A 5 7.48 -21.08 -10.16
C GLU A 5 7.12 -19.58 -10.06
N LYS A 6 7.06 -18.84 -11.18
CA LYS A 6 6.67 -17.42 -11.17
C LYS A 6 5.18 -17.20 -11.44
N GLN A 7 4.45 -18.23 -11.87
CA GLN A 7 3.06 -18.06 -12.28
C GLN A 7 2.16 -17.69 -11.09
N TRP A 8 2.36 -18.33 -9.93
CA TRP A 8 1.58 -18.02 -8.73
C TRP A 8 1.85 -16.60 -8.21
N ILE A 9 3.10 -16.13 -8.28
CA ILE A 9 3.48 -14.75 -7.92
C ILE A 9 2.74 -13.76 -8.81
N LEU A 10 2.72 -14.00 -10.13
CA LEU A 10 2.00 -13.14 -11.07
C LEU A 10 0.48 -13.15 -10.83
N VAL A 11 -0.09 -14.30 -10.49
CA VAL A 11 -1.51 -14.42 -10.15
C VAL A 11 -1.82 -13.66 -8.86
N GLN A 12 -0.99 -13.81 -7.83
CA GLN A 12 -1.12 -13.06 -6.58
C GLN A 12 -1.01 -11.56 -6.81
N GLN A 13 0.02 -11.10 -7.54
CA GLN A 13 0.20 -9.70 -7.87
C GLN A 13 -1.04 -9.14 -8.57
N LYS A 14 -1.56 -9.81 -9.61
CA LYS A 14 -2.80 -9.39 -10.29
C LYS A 14 -4.00 -9.34 -9.35
N THR A 15 -4.14 -10.34 -8.49
CA THR A 15 -5.25 -10.43 -7.54
C THR A 15 -5.20 -9.29 -6.54
N PHE A 16 -4.03 -9.05 -5.93
CA PHE A 16 -3.82 -7.95 -5.00
C PHE A 16 -3.98 -6.59 -5.67
N THR A 17 -3.45 -6.38 -6.88
CA THR A 17 -3.64 -5.12 -7.64
C THR A 17 -5.11 -4.85 -7.89
N LYS A 18 -5.87 -5.87 -8.31
CA LYS A 18 -7.31 -5.73 -8.56
C LYS A 18 -8.09 -5.43 -7.28
N TRP A 19 -7.73 -6.09 -6.18
CA TRP A 19 -8.33 -5.83 -4.87
C TRP A 19 -8.04 -4.41 -4.38
N LEU A 20 -6.78 -3.96 -4.49
CA LEU A 20 -6.39 -2.59 -4.11
C LEU A 20 -7.16 -1.55 -4.93
N ASN A 21 -7.24 -1.72 -6.24
CA ASN A 21 -7.97 -0.82 -7.14
C ASN A 21 -9.46 -0.76 -6.82
N ASN A 22 -10.07 -1.87 -6.38
CA ASN A 22 -11.45 -1.85 -5.92
C ASN A 22 -11.63 -0.95 -4.69
N LYS A 23 -10.71 -1.05 -3.71
CA LYS A 23 -10.73 -0.20 -2.51
C LYS A 23 -10.44 1.26 -2.83
N LEU A 24 -9.43 1.53 -3.64
CA LEU A 24 -8.98 2.89 -3.99
C LEU A 24 -9.95 3.65 -4.91
N LYS A 25 -10.89 2.95 -5.56
CA LYS A 25 -11.91 3.55 -6.44
C LYS A 25 -12.70 4.66 -5.74
N VAL A 26 -12.95 4.55 -4.43
CA VAL A 26 -13.70 5.56 -3.66
C VAL A 26 -12.97 6.91 -3.57
N ARG A 27 -11.64 6.92 -3.79
CA ARG A 27 -10.81 8.14 -3.86
C ARG A 27 -10.37 8.50 -5.26
N ASN A 28 -10.95 7.84 -6.28
CA ASN A 28 -10.56 7.99 -7.68
C ASN A 28 -9.05 7.75 -7.92
N LEU A 29 -8.47 6.82 -7.15
CA LEU A 29 -7.08 6.39 -7.26
C LEU A 29 -7.01 5.01 -7.92
N ALA A 30 -5.95 4.77 -8.68
CA ALA A 30 -5.65 3.49 -9.29
C ALA A 30 -4.15 3.24 -9.27
N ILE A 31 -3.78 1.98 -9.08
CA ILE A 31 -2.42 1.47 -9.12
C ILE A 31 -2.26 0.47 -10.27
N SER A 32 -1.06 0.47 -10.83
CA SER A 32 -0.62 -0.40 -11.92
C SER A 32 0.40 -1.42 -11.43
N ASP A 33 1.33 -0.99 -10.56
CA ASP A 33 2.40 -1.79 -10.00
C ASP A 33 2.41 -1.65 -8.49
N LEU A 34 2.08 -2.73 -7.79
CA LEU A 34 2.04 -2.75 -6.32
C LEU A 34 3.36 -2.32 -5.67
N THR A 35 4.50 -2.64 -6.28
CA THR A 35 5.81 -2.33 -5.68
C THR A 35 6.16 -0.86 -5.85
N GLN A 36 5.90 -0.30 -7.03
CA GLN A 36 6.22 1.10 -7.32
C GLN A 36 5.20 2.04 -6.70
N ASP A 37 3.91 1.74 -6.87
CA ASP A 37 2.82 2.66 -6.50
C ASP A 37 2.57 2.70 -4.98
N LEU A 38 3.07 1.73 -4.21
CA LEU A 38 3.05 1.75 -2.75
C LEU A 38 4.34 2.31 -2.14
N SER A 39 5.42 2.45 -2.92
CA SER A 39 6.77 2.74 -2.41
C SER A 39 6.92 4.11 -1.74
N ASP A 40 6.07 5.07 -2.07
CA ASP A 40 6.09 6.42 -1.50
C ASP A 40 5.16 6.61 -0.29
N GLY A 41 4.45 5.54 0.08
CA GLY A 41 3.55 5.47 1.22
C GLY A 41 2.20 6.19 1.06
N VAL A 42 1.95 6.94 -0.01
CA VAL A 42 0.70 7.72 -0.16
C VAL A 42 -0.49 6.78 -0.38
N ASN A 43 -0.38 5.87 -1.34
CA ASN A 43 -1.44 4.90 -1.63
C ASN A 43 -1.62 3.89 -0.48
N LEU A 44 -0.55 3.57 0.24
CA LEU A 44 -0.62 2.75 1.46
C LEU A 44 -1.48 3.43 2.53
N ILE A 45 -1.23 4.71 2.81
CA ILE A 45 -2.02 5.48 3.78
C ILE A 45 -3.49 5.52 3.35
N HIS A 46 -3.77 5.85 2.08
CA HIS A 46 -5.14 5.88 1.58
C HIS A 46 -5.87 4.55 1.75
N LEU A 47 -5.19 3.44 1.44
CA LEU A 47 -5.74 2.11 1.65
C LEU A 47 -6.06 1.86 3.13
N LEU A 48 -5.13 2.17 4.04
CA LEU A 48 -5.32 1.97 5.47
C LEU A 48 -6.45 2.84 6.03
N GLU A 49 -6.59 4.08 5.58
CA GLU A 49 -7.71 4.94 5.97
C GLU A 49 -9.06 4.34 5.52
N ILE A 50 -9.12 3.80 4.30
CA ILE A 50 -10.34 3.17 3.76
C ILE A 50 -10.68 1.87 4.52
N LEU A 51 -9.68 1.08 4.88
CA LEU A 51 -9.89 -0.19 5.58
C LEU A 51 -10.19 0.01 7.07
N GLY A 52 -9.58 1.02 7.69
CA GLY A 52 -9.71 1.34 9.11
C GLY A 52 -10.87 2.27 9.44
N ASP A 53 -11.49 2.86 8.42
CA ASP A 53 -12.51 3.92 8.51
C ASP A 53 -12.10 5.08 9.45
N GLU A 54 -10.81 5.43 9.39
CA GLU A 54 -10.18 6.40 10.28
C GLU A 54 -9.11 7.17 9.51
N SER A 55 -8.95 8.47 9.78
CA SER A 55 -7.86 9.23 9.16
C SER A 55 -6.54 8.98 9.88
N LEU A 56 -5.47 8.77 9.10
CA LEU A 56 -4.12 8.71 9.64
C LEU A 56 -3.58 10.13 9.94
N GLY A 57 -4.31 11.20 9.65
CA GLY A 57 -3.93 12.58 9.91
C GLY A 57 -3.01 13.16 8.82
N ARG A 58 -2.10 14.06 9.18
CA ARG A 58 -1.22 14.73 8.20
C ARG A 58 -0.12 13.79 7.71
N TYR A 59 0.08 13.76 6.39
CA TYR A 59 1.17 13.07 5.69
C TYR A 59 1.55 13.84 4.43
N ALA A 60 2.69 13.50 3.81
CA ALA A 60 3.14 14.18 2.60
C ALA A 60 2.40 13.64 1.38
N SER A 61 1.38 14.36 0.88
CA SER A 61 0.55 13.91 -0.26
C SER A 61 1.27 13.92 -1.62
N LYS A 62 2.41 14.64 -1.72
CA LYS A 62 3.26 14.71 -2.92
C LYS A 62 4.74 14.61 -2.50
N PRO A 63 5.19 13.44 -2.00
CA PRO A 63 6.51 13.28 -1.41
C PRO A 63 7.59 13.33 -2.50
N LYS A 64 8.48 14.33 -2.43
CA LYS A 64 9.63 14.46 -3.35
C LYS A 64 10.90 13.93 -2.72
N LEU A 65 11.07 14.14 -1.41
CA LEU A 65 12.26 13.74 -0.67
C LEU A 65 12.11 12.31 -0.16
N ARG A 66 13.22 11.57 -0.10
CA ARG A 66 13.25 10.22 0.44
C ARG A 66 12.76 10.16 1.89
N VAL A 67 13.07 11.19 2.69
CA VAL A 67 12.58 11.29 4.09
C VAL A 67 11.05 11.35 4.16
N GLN A 68 10.40 12.08 3.26
CA GLN A 68 8.92 12.17 3.23
C GLN A 68 8.28 10.84 2.86
N LYS A 69 8.86 10.13 1.88
CA LYS A 69 8.41 8.77 1.51
C LYS A 69 8.55 7.81 2.69
N PHE A 70 9.70 7.87 3.36
CA PHE A 70 9.96 7.05 4.55
C PHE A 70 8.96 7.34 5.68
N GLU A 71 8.73 8.62 6.00
CA GLU A 71 7.76 9.03 7.02
C GLU A 71 6.34 8.55 6.69
N ASN A 72 5.90 8.68 5.44
CA ASN A 72 4.60 8.18 5.00
C ASN A 72 4.47 6.66 5.20
N VAL A 73 5.47 5.89 4.74
CA VAL A 73 5.47 4.42 4.91
C VAL A 73 5.46 4.06 6.38
N ASN A 74 6.35 4.66 7.18
CA ASN A 74 6.44 4.38 8.61
C ASN A 74 5.11 4.65 9.34
N LYS A 75 4.44 5.75 8.98
CA LYS A 75 3.12 6.08 9.50
C LYS A 75 2.06 5.01 9.20
N GLY A 76 2.06 4.46 7.99
CA GLY A 76 1.19 3.34 7.63
C GLY A 76 1.51 2.08 8.43
N LEU A 77 2.80 1.76 8.58
CA LEU A 77 3.24 0.60 9.38
C LEU A 77 2.88 0.74 10.86
N ASP A 78 3.03 1.94 11.43
CA ASP A 78 2.69 2.21 12.83
C ASP A 78 1.18 2.08 13.07
N PHE A 79 0.34 2.50 12.11
CA PHE A 79 -1.10 2.26 12.16
C PHE A 79 -1.45 0.77 12.19
N ILE A 80 -0.78 -0.04 11.36
CA ILE A 80 -0.96 -1.51 11.33
C ILE A 80 -0.56 -2.13 12.68
N LYS A 81 0.58 -1.72 13.24
CA LYS A 81 1.05 -2.20 14.56
C LYS A 81 0.09 -1.84 15.68
N LEU A 82 -0.43 -0.61 15.69
CA LEU A 82 -1.35 -0.13 16.72
C LEU A 82 -2.64 -0.96 16.77
N ARG A 83 -3.09 -1.48 15.62
CA ARG A 83 -4.25 -2.37 15.53
C ARG A 83 -3.94 -3.84 15.84
N GLY A 84 -2.74 -4.14 16.33
CA GLY A 84 -2.35 -5.49 16.76
C GLY A 84 -2.08 -6.46 15.61
N ILE A 85 -1.92 -5.96 14.38
CA ILE A 85 -1.60 -6.80 13.23
C ILE A 85 -0.10 -7.12 13.27
N HIS A 86 0.21 -8.40 13.43
CA HIS A 86 1.59 -8.86 13.45
C HIS A 86 2.21 -8.80 12.05
N MET A 87 3.33 -8.10 11.93
CA MET A 87 4.13 -8.03 10.71
C MET A 87 5.43 -8.80 10.94
N THR A 88 5.69 -9.79 10.08
CA THR A 88 6.95 -10.55 10.05
C THR A 88 7.79 -10.10 8.84
N ASN A 89 9.11 -10.24 8.95
CA ASN A 89 10.05 -10.08 7.84
C ASN A 89 10.18 -11.39 7.07
#